data_AF-A0A7Y3XZP4-F1
#
_entry.id   AF-A0A7Y3XZP4-F1
#
_cell.length_a   1.000
_cell.length_b   1.000
_cell.length_c   1.000
_cell.angle_alpha   90.00
_cell.angle_beta   90.00
_cell.angle_gamma   90.00
#
_symmetry.space_group_name_H-M   'P 1'
#
loop_
_entity.id
_entity.type
_entity.pdbx_description
1 polymer ?
#
loop_
_entity_poly.entity_id
_entity_poly.type
_entity_poly.pdbx_seq_one_letter_code
_entity_poly.pdbx_strand_id
1 'polypeptide(L)' 'MNNKLILSIFVILLCAAMMPFGFTSKASPYIFGWLPFPLLYWWILMFVNLIFILWVCSCFVKSAEKDKKEEVK' A
#
# COMPACT_ATOMS: atom_id res chain seq x y z
N MET A 1 10.39 -2.82 16.91
CA MET A 1 9.45 -3.04 15.78
C MET A 1 10.10 -4.02 14.81
N ASN A 2 9.42 -5.08 14.37
CA ASN A 2 10.04 -6.03 13.46
C ASN A 2 10.05 -5.41 12.05
N ASN A 3 11.10 -4.65 11.71
CA ASN A 3 11.25 -3.95 10.41
C ASN A 3 10.99 -4.87 9.21
N LYS A 4 11.15 -6.19 9.41
CA LYS A 4 10.79 -7.24 8.45
C LYS A 4 9.32 -7.25 8.04
N LEU A 5 8.37 -6.90 8.92
CA LEU A 5 6.93 -6.85 8.59
C LEU A 5 6.59 -5.67 7.69
N ILE A 6 7.10 -4.48 7.99
CA ILE A 6 6.91 -3.28 7.17
C ILE A 6 7.54 -3.51 5.79
N LEU A 7 8.76 -4.04 5.77
CA LEU A 7 9.47 -4.36 4.54
C LEU A 7 8.74 -5.46 3.74
N SER A 8 8.18 -6.47 4.41
CA SER A 8 7.38 -7.51 3.75
C SER A 8 6.13 -6.95 3.09
N ILE A 9 5.37 -6.09 3.77
CA ILE A 9 4.14 -5.50 3.20
C ILE A 9 4.50 -4.52 2.06
N PHE A 10 5.57 -3.75 2.21
CA PHE A 10 6.06 -2.86 1.15
C PHE A 10 6.47 -3.64 -0.10
N VAL A 11 7.21 -4.74 0.05
CA VAL A 11 7.61 -5.62 -1.06
C VAL A 11 6.38 -6.21 -1.75
N ILE A 12 5.36 -6.63 -1.00
CA ILE A 12 4.11 -7.13 -1.58
C ILE A 12 3.38 -6.03 -2.38
N LEU A 13 3.29 -4.81 -1.84
CA LEU A 13 2.71 -3.67 -2.56
C LEU A 13 3.49 -3.30 -3.82
N LEU A 14 4.82 -3.34 -3.75
CA LEU A 14 5.71 -3.05 -4.87
C LEU A 14 5.56 -4.10 -5.98
N CYS A 15 5.54 -5.39 -5.61
CA CYS A 15 5.27 -6.48 -6.55
C CYS A 15 3.88 -6.37 -7.19
N ALA A 16 2.86 -5.98 -6.42
CA ALA A 16 1.53 -5.73 -6.96
C ALA A 16 1.52 -4.56 -7.96
N ALA A 17 2.32 -3.52 -7.72
CA ALA A 17 2.47 -2.39 -8.66
C ALA A 17 3.29 -2.75 -9.92
N MET A 18 4.31 -3.59 -9.78
CA MET A 18 5.19 -4.01 -10.88
C MET A 18 4.60 -5.12 -11.75
N MET A 19 3.62 -5.88 -11.25
CA MET A 19 3.02 -6.97 -12.01
C MET A 19 2.38 -6.40 -13.29
N PRO A 20 2.88 -6.75 -14.49
CA PRO A 20 2.27 -6.30 -15.73
C PRO A 20 0.96 -7.06 -15.90
N PHE A 21 -0.15 -6.45 -15.50
CA PHE A 21 -1.45 -7.07 -15.63
C PHE A 21 -1.80 -7.24 -17.10
N GLY A 22 -1.80 -8.48 -17.60
CA GLY A 22 -2.20 -8.84 -18.96
C GLY A 22 -3.64 -8.47 -19.35
N PHE A 23 -4.40 -7.86 -18.42
CA PHE A 23 -5.68 -7.19 -18.66
C PHE A 23 -5.57 -5.90 -19.47
N THR A 24 -4.37 -5.31 -19.59
CA THR A 24 -4.14 -4.13 -20.45
C THR A 24 -4.02 -4.49 -21.94
N SER A 25 -3.79 -5.76 -22.28
CA SER A 25 -3.55 -6.22 -23.66
C SER A 25 -4.81 -6.65 -24.43
N LYS A 26 -5.98 -6.72 -23.77
CA LYS A 26 -7.27 -7.04 -24.41
C LYS A 26 -8.25 -5.91 -24.15
N ALA A 27 -9.20 -5.71 -25.08
CA ALA A 27 -10.25 -4.70 -24.98
C ALA A 27 -10.84 -4.71 -23.56
N SER A 28 -10.48 -3.68 -22.78
CA SER A 28 -10.70 -3.70 -21.34
C SER A 28 -12.20 -3.74 -21.05
N PRO A 29 -12.65 -4.63 -20.15
CA PRO A 29 -14.02 -4.58 -19.68
C PRO A 29 -14.23 -3.21 -19.00
N TYR A 30 -15.22 -2.46 -19.49
CA TYR A 30 -15.64 -1.22 -18.84
C TYR A 30 -16.53 -1.57 -17.66
N ILE A 31 -16.10 -1.18 -16.46
CA ILE A 31 -16.97 -1.18 -15.29
C ILE A 31 -17.90 0.03 -15.46
N PHE A 32 -19.21 -0.16 -15.34
CA PHE A 32 -20.23 0.88 -15.54
C PHE A 32 -20.28 1.49 -16.96
N GLY A 33 -19.71 0.84 -17.99
CA GLY A 33 -19.78 1.30 -19.38
C GLY A 33 -18.91 2.53 -19.71
N TRP A 34 -18.29 3.18 -18.72
CA TRP A 34 -17.34 4.28 -18.94
C TRP A 34 -15.97 4.08 -18.29
N LEU A 35 -15.84 3.23 -17.26
CA LEU A 35 -14.63 3.18 -16.44
C LEU A 35 -13.76 2.00 -16.86
N PRO A 36 -12.56 2.23 -17.42
CA PRO A 36 -11.66 1.13 -17.73
C PRO A 36 -11.29 0.39 -16.44
N PHE A 37 -11.45 -0.94 -16.42
CA PHE A 37 -11.01 -1.78 -15.31
C PHE A 37 -9.57 -1.49 -14.85
N PRO A 38 -8.59 -1.22 -15.75
CA PRO A 38 -7.23 -0.86 -15.33
C PRO A 38 -7.17 0.43 -14.49
N LEU A 39 -8.01 1.42 -14.79
CA LEU A 39 -8.03 2.70 -14.08
C LEU A 39 -8.55 2.54 -12.65
N LEU A 40 -9.59 1.74 -12.47
CA LEU A 40 -10.16 1.43 -11.15
C LEU A 40 -9.16 0.64 -10.29
N TYR A 41 -8.48 -0.34 -10.89
CA TYR A 41 -7.41 -1.07 -10.22
C TYR A 41 -6.33 -0.10 -9.70
N TRP A 42 -5.91 0.84 -10.54
CA TRP A 42 -4.88 1.80 -10.18
C TRP A 42 -5.33 2.76 -9.09
N TRP A 43 -6.59 3.18 -9.10
CA TRP A 43 -7.20 3.97 -8.02
C TRP A 43 -7.17 3.23 -6.68
N ILE A 44 -7.59 1.97 -6.67
CA ILE A 44 -7.53 1.13 -5.45
C ILE A 44 -6.08 1.00 -4.99
N LEU A 45 -5.15 0.76 -5.91
CA LEU A 45 -3.73 0.63 -5.59
C LEU A 45 -3.17 1.92 -4.94
N MET A 46 -3.52 3.09 -5.47
CA MET A 46 -3.13 4.39 -4.91
C MET A 46 -3.71 4.61 -3.52
N PHE A 47 -4.99 4.28 -3.30
CA PHE A 47 -5.63 4.37 -1.98
C PHE A 47 -4.97 3.44 -0.96
N VAL A 48 -4.72 2.19 -1.34
CA VAL A 48 -4.06 1.20 -0.48
C VAL A 48 -2.63 1.64 -0.16
N ASN A 49 -1.91 2.21 -1.12
CA ASN A 49 -0.56 2.75 -0.90
C ASN A 49 -0.56 3.92 0.10
N LEU A 50 -1.51 4.85 -0.05
CA LEU A 50 -1.68 5.97 0.89
C LEU A 50 -1.97 5.47 2.32
N ILE A 51 -2.90 4.54 2.48
CA ILE A 51 -3.24 3.94 3.78
C ILE A 51 -2.02 3.23 4.38
N PHE A 52 -1.26 2.52 3.56
CA PHE A 52 -0.03 1.85 3.99
C PHE A 52 0.99 2.84 4.53
N ILE A 53 1.26 3.94 3.82
CA ILE A 53 2.20 4.98 4.26
C ILE A 53 1.73 5.62 5.57
N LEU A 54 0.45 6.00 5.66
CA LEU A 54 -0.15 6.58 6.87
C LEU A 54 -0.04 5.63 8.08
N TRP A 55 -0.30 4.34 7.87
CA TRP A 55 -0.14 3.34 8.92
C TRP A 55 1.32 3.24 9.34
N VAL A 56 2.26 3.09 8.40
CA VAL A 56 3.69 3.01 8.71
C VAL A 56 4.13 4.23 9.52
N CYS A 57 3.77 5.44 9.10
CA CYS A 57 4.06 6.67 9.85
C CYS A 57 3.44 6.64 11.26
N SER A 58 2.17 6.24 11.40
CA SER A 58 1.52 6.14 12.71
C SER A 58 2.18 5.10 13.63
N CYS A 59 2.63 3.98 13.07
CA CYS A 59 3.38 2.96 13.79
C CYS A 59 4.75 3.48 14.25
N PHE A 60 5.47 4.20 13.39
CA PHE A 60 6.75 4.82 13.75
C PHE A 60 6.58 5.86 14.87
N VAL A 61 5.56 6.71 14.80
CA VAL A 61 5.26 7.70 15.86
C VAL A 61 4.95 6.98 17.19
N LYS A 62 4.08 5.98 17.18
CA LYS A 62 3.75 5.19 18.39
C LYS A 62 4.96 4.46 18.99
N SER A 63 5.87 3.98 18.16
CA SER A 63 7.13 3.38 18.63
C SER A 63 8.05 4.42 19.27
N ALA A 64 8.20 5.60 18.65
CA ALA A 64 9.00 6.69 19.22
C ALA A 64 8.45 7.21 20.56
N GLU A 65 7.12 7.18 20.75
CA GLU A 65 6.49 7.52 22.04
C GLU A 65 6.71 6.46 23.12
N LYS A 66 6.84 5.18 22.74
CA LYS A 66 7.12 4.08 23.69
C LYS A 66 8.56 4.10 24.20
N ASP A 67 9.54 4.29 23.31
CA ASP A 67 10.95 4.41 23.70
C ASP A 67 11.16 5.57 24.70
N LYS A 68 10.53 6.73 24.47
CA LYS A 68 10.61 7.88 25.39
C LYS A 68 10.01 7.64 26.79
N LYS A 69 9.09 6.68 26.94
CA LYS A 69 8.49 6.36 28.25
C LYS A 69 9.31 5.36 29.05
N GLU A 70 10.15 4.56 28.41
CA GLU A 70 11.03 3.60 29.07
C GLU A 70 12.32 4.23 29.59
N GLU A 71 12.81 5.31 28.97
CA GLU A 71 14.00 6.05 29.46
C GLU A 71 13.73 6.97 30.67
N VAL A 72 12.47 7.22 31.03
CA VAL A 72 12.06 8.12 32.13
C VAL A 72 11.70 7.35 33.41
N LYS A 73 11.88 6.02 33.43
CA LYS A 73 11.53 5.17 34.57
C LYS A 73 12.77 4.51 35.18
#